data_AF-A0AAF0RM48-F1
#
_entry.id   AF-A0AAF0RM48-F1
#
_cell.length_a   1.000
_cell.length_b   1.000
_cell.length_c   1.000
_cell.angle_alpha   90.00
_cell.angle_beta   90.00
_cell.angle_gamma   90.00
#
_symmetry.space_group_name_H-M   'P 1'
#
loop_
_entity.id
_entity.type
_entity.pdbx_description
1 polymer ?
#
loop_
_entity_poly.entity_id
_entity_poly.type
_entity_poly.pdbx_seq_one_letter_code
_entity_poly.pdbx_strand_id
1 'polypeptide(L)' 'MAKQDDNWDEQEHLTQELIGSMETMDTDEFEAGYAQLDEYHQGVVGDATREFQDNAIGWNDDDD' A
#
# COMPACT_ATOMS: atom_id res chain seq x y z
N MET A 1 -29.36 -7.66 3.82
CA MET A 1 -28.01 -8.25 3.74
C MET A 1 -27.23 -7.34 2.82
N ALA A 2 -26.41 -6.45 3.38
CA ALA A 2 -25.57 -5.47 2.66
C ALA A 2 -24.61 -4.87 3.70
N LYS A 3 -23.57 -5.63 4.06
CA LYS A 3 -22.53 -5.21 5.02
C LYS A 3 -21.17 -5.84 4.74
N GLN A 4 -21.08 -6.76 3.78
CA GLN A 4 -19.83 -7.46 3.47
C GLN A 4 -19.15 -6.84 2.24
N ASP A 5 -19.92 -6.51 1.20
CA ASP A 5 -19.40 -5.80 0.02
C ASP A 5 -18.89 -4.39 0.35
N ASP A 6 -19.61 -3.62 1.18
CA ASP A 6 -19.19 -2.25 1.54
C ASP A 6 -17.79 -2.23 2.19
N ASN A 7 -17.49 -3.21 3.04
CA ASN A 7 -16.19 -3.32 3.69
C ASN A 7 -15.09 -3.73 2.69
N TRP A 8 -15.41 -4.56 1.70
CA TRP A 8 -14.44 -4.94 0.67
C TRP A 8 -14.07 -3.74 -0.22
N ASP A 9 -15.05 -2.95 -0.64
CA ASP A 9 -14.83 -1.74 -1.43
C ASP A 9 -14.02 -0.68 -0.64
N GLU A 10 -14.31 -0.54 0.67
CA GLU A 10 -13.54 0.35 1.56
C GLU A 10 -12.08 -0.11 1.73
N GLN A 11 -11.85 -1.42 1.88
CA GLN A 11 -10.51 -2.01 1.97
C GLN A 11 -9.72 -1.87 0.67
N GLU A 12 -10.37 -2.08 -0.47
CA GLU A 12 -9.75 -1.90 -1.79
C GLU A 12 -9.38 -0.43 -2.01
N HIS A 13 -10.27 0.50 -1.66
CA HIS A 13 -10.01 1.93 -1.77
C HIS A 13 -8.80 2.36 -0.92
N LEU A 14 -8.78 1.96 0.35
CA LEU A 14 -7.68 2.28 1.27
C LEU A 14 -6.36 1.66 0.80
N THR A 15 -6.40 0.44 0.26
CA THR A 15 -5.23 -0.23 -0.32
C THR A 15 -4.65 0.57 -1.49
N GLN A 16 -5.51 1.02 -2.42
CA GLN A 16 -5.07 1.82 -3.56
C GLN A 16 -4.53 3.18 -3.13
N GLU A 17 -5.14 3.81 -2.11
CA GLU A 17 -4.67 5.09 -1.58
C GLU A 17 -3.29 4.97 -0.95
N LEU A 18 -3.06 3.95 -0.12
CA LEU A 18 -1.78 3.67 0.52
C LEU A 18 -0.69 3.40 -0.52
N ILE A 19 -0.97 2.56 -1.52
CA ILE A 19 -0.01 2.25 -2.58
C ILE A 19 0.28 3.49 -3.44
N GLY A 20 -0.75 4.20 -3.89
CA GLY A 20 -0.62 5.35 -4.77
C GLY A 20 0.02 6.57 -4.11
N SER A 21 -0.05 6.66 -2.79
CA SER A 21 0.48 7.78 -2.02
C SER A 21 1.72 7.42 -1.20
N MET A 22 2.28 6.21 -1.33
CA MET A 22 3.38 5.76 -0.46
C MET A 22 4.64 6.65 -0.49
N GLU A 23 4.84 7.38 -1.60
CA GLU A 23 5.96 8.32 -1.76
C GLU A 23 5.75 9.67 -1.07
N THR A 24 4.48 10.07 -0.88
CA THR A 24 4.10 11.42 -0.45
C THR A 24 3.38 11.45 0.89
N MET A 25 2.84 10.32 1.33
CA MET A 25 2.13 10.15 2.58
C MET A 25 3.12 10.05 3.74
N ASP A 26 2.80 10.70 4.85
CA ASP A 26 3.59 10.59 6.09
C ASP A 26 3.56 9.14 6.62
N THR A 27 4.69 8.70 7.18
CA THR A 27 4.83 7.32 7.68
C THR A 27 3.79 6.98 8.75
N ASP A 28 3.49 7.91 9.65
CA ASP A 28 2.48 7.70 10.70
C ASP A 28 1.07 7.52 10.12
N GLU A 29 0.74 8.26 9.04
CA GLU A 29 -0.55 8.16 8.35
C GLU A 29 -0.66 6.84 7.57
N PHE A 30 0.44 6.45 6.92
CA PHE A 30 0.55 5.17 6.24
C PHE A 30 0.39 3.99 7.20
N GLU A 31 1.07 3.99 8.35
CA GLU A 31 0.96 2.95 9.37
C GLU A 31 -0.47 2.85 9.93
N ALA A 32 -1.13 3.99 10.15
CA ALA A 32 -2.51 4.03 10.63
C ALA A 32 -3.51 3.49 9.59
N GLY A 33 -3.32 3.79 8.31
CA GLY A 33 -4.11 3.21 7.22
C GLY A 33 -3.85 1.71 7.06
N TYR A 34 -2.58 1.30 7.07
CA TYR A 34 -2.18 -0.11 6.97
C TYR A 34 -2.75 -0.96 8.12
N ALA A 35 -2.78 -0.43 9.34
CA ALA A 35 -3.36 -1.10 10.49
C ALA A 35 -4.88 -1.32 10.41
N GLN A 36 -5.58 -0.59 9.54
CA GLN A 36 -7.02 -0.75 9.29
C GLN A 36 -7.32 -1.80 8.22
N LEU A 37 -6.31 -2.23 7.46
CA LEU A 37 -6.46 -3.25 6.44
C LEU A 37 -6.56 -4.66 7.04
N ASP A 38 -7.26 -5.53 6.35
CA ASP A 38 -7.26 -6.96 6.63
C ASP A 38 -5.98 -7.64 6.12
N GLU A 39 -5.76 -8.90 6.50
CA GLU A 39 -4.52 -9.64 6.17
C GLU A 39 -4.29 -9.74 4.65
N TYR A 40 -5.36 -9.83 3.86
CA TYR A 40 -5.26 -9.89 2.40
C TYR A 40 -4.74 -8.57 1.83
N HIS A 41 -5.38 -7.46 2.17
CA HIS A 41 -5.02 -6.14 1.65
C HIS A 41 -3.68 -5.64 2.20
N GLN A 42 -3.35 -5.97 3.45
CA GLN A 42 -2.01 -5.77 4.02
C GLN A 42 -0.91 -6.47 3.21
N GLY A 43 -1.20 -7.66 2.69
CA GLY A 43 -0.32 -8.39 1.78
C GLY A 43 -0.09 -7.62 0.48
N VAL A 44 -1.17 -7.12 -0.15
CA VAL A 44 -1.11 -6.36 -1.41
C VAL A 44 -0.28 -5.07 -1.24
N VAL A 45 -0.51 -4.31 -0.17
CA VAL A 45 0.28 -3.09 0.12
C VAL A 45 1.75 -3.45 0.41
N GLY A 46 2.01 -4.57 1.11
CA GLY A 46 3.36 -5.03 1.39
C GLY A 46 4.15 -5.43 0.14
N ASP A 47 3.52 -6.16 -0.78
CA ASP A 47 4.11 -6.51 -2.07
C ASP A 47 4.40 -5.26 -2.91
N ALA A 48 3.47 -4.31 -2.98
CA ALA A 48 3.67 -3.04 -3.69
C ALA A 48 4.80 -2.19 -3.05
N THR A 49 4.87 -2.15 -1.72
CA THR A 49 5.96 -1.45 -1.00
C THR A 49 7.31 -2.08 -1.31
N ARG A 50 7.37 -3.41 -1.38
CA ARG A 50 8.60 -4.14 -1.74
C ARG A 50 9.01 -3.88 -3.19
N GLU A 51 8.07 -3.96 -4.12
CA GLU A 51 8.32 -3.67 -5.54
C GLU A 51 8.79 -2.22 -5.72
N PHE A 52 8.20 -1.28 -4.99
CA PHE A 52 8.66 0.11 -4.98
C PHE A 52 10.08 0.24 -4.45
N GLN A 53 10.43 -0.44 -3.35
CA GLN A 53 11.80 -0.44 -2.81
C GLN A 53 12.80 -1.06 -3.80
N ASP A 54 12.46 -2.18 -4.43
CA ASP A 54 13.29 -2.82 -5.45
C ASP A 54 13.49 -1.90 -6.67
N ASN A 55 12.43 -1.22 -7.12
CA ASN A 55 12.51 -0.24 -8.21
C ASN A 55 13.30 1.03 -7.82
N ALA A 56 13.15 1.53 -6.59
CA ALA A 56 13.90 2.69 -6.11
C ALA A 56 15.41 2.41 -5.98
N ILE A 57 15.78 1.17 -5.67
CA ILE A 57 17.18 0.72 -5.62
C ILE A 57 17.73 0.47 -7.04
N GLY A 58 16.88 0.05 -7.98
CA GLY A 58 17.26 -0.25 -9.38
C GLY A 58 17.74 0.93 -10.23
N TRP A 59 17.66 2.18 -9.76
CA TRP A 59 18.24 3.36 -10.42
C TRP A 59 19.70 3.64 -10.03
N ASN A 60 20.30 2.84 -9.14
CA ASN A 60 21.69 3.04 -8.68
C ASN A 60 22.72 2.15 -9.41
N ASP A 61 22.36 1.48 -10.51
CA ASP A 61 23.27 0.62 -11.31
C ASP A 61 23.56 1.18 -12.72
N ASP A 62 23.24 2.45 -13.00
CA ASP A 62 23.54 3.15 -14.28
C ASP A 62 24.48 4.37 -14.09
N ASP A 63 25.48 4.25 -13.20
CA ASP A 63 26.60 5.21 -13.08
C ASP A 63 27.92 4.44 -12.85
N ASP A 64 28.41 3.72 -13.86
CA ASP A 64 29.85 3.43 -14.07
C ASP A 64 30.18 3.25 -15.57
#